data_AF-A0AAU9ECP3-F1
#
_entry.id   AF-A0AAU9ECP3-F1
#
_cell.length_a   1.000
_cell.length_b   1.000
_cell.length_c   1.000
_cell.angle_alpha   90.00
_cell.angle_beta   90.00
_cell.angle_gamma   90.00
#
_symmetry.space_group_name_H-M   'P 1'
#
loop_
_entity.id
_entity.type
_entity.pdbx_description
1 polymer ?
#
loop_
_entity_poly.entity_id
_entity_poly.type
_entity_poly.pdbx_seq_one_letter_code
_entity_poly.pdbx_strand_id
1 'polypeptide(L)'
;MILMSQRPGAPYEDRVEDEGKTLIYEGHDVPKCAAVPDPKAFDQQRQTRTGRLTQNGLFFHAAQRFKQNRQEPELVRVYEKI
;
A
#
# COMPACT_ATOMS: atom_id res chain seq x y z
N MET A 1 -9.28 4.07 -2.64
CA MET A 1 -9.09 3.46 -3.97
C MET A 1 -7.67 2.99 -4.06
N ILE A 2 -7.45 1.79 -4.59
CA ILE A 2 -6.13 1.20 -4.80
C ILE A 2 -5.93 0.94 -6.29
N LEU A 3 -4.71 1.20 -6.77
CA LEU A 3 -4.29 0.91 -8.14
C LEU A 3 -3.18 -0.13 -8.07
N MET A 4 -3.37 -1.25 -8.75
CA MET A 4 -2.42 -2.36 -8.79
C MET A 4 -1.98 -2.69 -10.21
N SER A 5 -0.89 -3.45 -10.33
CA SER A 5 -0.42 -3.99 -11.62
C SER A 5 0.29 -5.31 -11.44
N GLN A 6 -0.20 -6.38 -12.09
CA GLN A 6 0.42 -7.71 -12.08
C GLN A 6 1.36 -7.95 -13.27
N ARG A 7 1.68 -6.90 -14.06
CA ARG A 7 2.51 -7.04 -15.26
C ARG A 7 3.96 -7.38 -14.92
N PRO A 8 4.64 -8.16 -15.79
CA PRO A 8 6.09 -8.35 -15.68
C PRO A 8 6.83 -7.01 -15.64
N GLY A 9 7.69 -6.83 -14.63
CA GLY A 9 8.46 -5.60 -14.43
C GLY A 9 7.68 -4.43 -13.81
N ALA A 10 6.47 -4.66 -13.31
CA ALA A 10 5.80 -3.68 -12.46
C ALA A 10 6.65 -3.35 -11.23
N PRO A 11 6.65 -2.09 -10.76
CA PRO A 11 7.51 -1.66 -9.64
C PRO A 11 7.03 -2.15 -8.27
N TYR A 12 5.82 -2.70 -8.18
CA TYR A 12 5.22 -3.23 -6.96
C TYR A 12 4.82 -4.69 -7.19
N GLU A 13 5.01 -5.53 -6.19
CA GLU A 13 4.73 -6.98 -6.27
C GLU A 13 3.27 -7.31 -5.94
N ASP A 14 2.35 -6.58 -6.58
CA ASP A 14 0.91 -6.80 -6.42
C ASP A 14 0.50 -8.15 -7.01
N ARG A 15 -0.39 -8.86 -6.30
CA ARG A 15 -0.95 -10.13 -6.78
C ARG A 15 -2.29 -10.44 -6.17
N VAL A 16 -3.06 -11.24 -6.90
CA VAL A 16 -4.33 -11.78 -6.45
C VAL A 16 -4.19 -13.28 -6.22
N GLU A 17 -4.63 -13.75 -5.04
CA GLU A 17 -4.61 -15.14 -4.60
C GLU A 17 -6.03 -15.63 -4.32
N ASP A 18 -6.17 -16.92 -3.99
CA ASP A 18 -7.43 -17.53 -3.55
C ASP A 18 -8.61 -17.29 -4.50
N GLU A 19 -8.39 -17.50 -5.81
CA GLU A 19 -9.41 -17.31 -6.85
C GLU A 19 -10.04 -15.91 -6.83
N GLY A 20 -9.28 -14.87 -6.47
CA GLY A 20 -9.78 -13.50 -6.42
C GLY A 20 -10.18 -13.00 -5.04
N LYS A 21 -10.10 -13.84 -4.01
CA LYS A 21 -10.57 -13.49 -2.66
C LYS A 21 -9.54 -12.74 -1.85
N THR A 22 -8.26 -12.94 -2.15
CA THR A 22 -7.15 -12.32 -1.43
C THR A 22 -6.37 -11.40 -2.35
N LEU A 23 -6.29 -10.12 -1.98
CA LEU A 23 -5.41 -9.16 -2.64
C LEU A 23 -4.16 -8.97 -1.77
N ILE A 24 -2.99 -9.22 -2.35
CA ILE A 24 -1.73 -8.75 -1.81
C ILE A 24 -1.36 -7.47 -2.55
N TYR A 25 -1.37 -6.37 -1.82
CA TYR A 25 -1.07 -5.04 -2.32
C TYR A 25 0.14 -4.45 -1.60
N GLU A 26 1.10 -3.95 -2.36
CA GLU A 26 2.27 -3.28 -1.79
C GLU A 26 1.99 -1.80 -1.56
N GLY A 27 2.40 -1.28 -0.39
CA GLY A 27 2.29 0.13 -0.08
C GLY A 27 3.16 1.02 -0.98
N HIS A 28 3.00 2.33 -0.84
CA HIS A 28 3.82 3.29 -1.60
C HIS A 28 5.24 3.39 -1.04
N ASP A 29 6.21 3.47 -1.94
CA ASP A 29 7.59 3.80 -1.59
C ASP A 29 7.73 5.27 -1.16
N VAL A 30 8.90 5.60 -0.62
CA VAL A 30 9.28 7.01 -0.43
C VAL A 30 9.40 7.74 -1.78
N PRO A 31 9.15 9.05 -1.85
CA PRO A 31 9.27 9.79 -3.11
C PRO A 31 10.70 9.73 -3.68
N LYS A 32 10.81 9.36 -4.95
CA LYS A 32 12.08 9.41 -5.69
C LYS A 32 12.57 10.86 -5.80
N CYS A 33 13.82 11.10 -5.39
CA CYS A 33 14.47 12.40 -5.52
C CYS A 33 15.98 12.23 -5.66
N ALA A 34 16.73 13.33 -5.83
CA ALA A 34 18.19 13.27 -5.98
C ALA A 34 18.89 12.56 -4.80
N ALA A 35 18.36 12.69 -3.58
CA ALA A 35 18.87 12.01 -2.39
C ALA A 35 18.38 10.56 -2.25
N VAL A 36 17.32 10.18 -2.98
CA VAL A 36 16.69 8.85 -2.94
C VAL A 36 16.53 8.37 -4.39
N PRO A 37 17.62 7.96 -5.05
CA PRO A 37 17.60 7.56 -6.46
C PRO A 37 16.90 6.21 -6.66
N ASP A 38 16.98 5.34 -5.65
CA ASP A 38 16.29 4.05 -5.58
C ASP A 38 15.36 4.03 -4.34
N PRO A 39 14.06 4.32 -4.51
CA PRO A 39 13.08 4.29 -3.43
C PRO A 39 12.92 2.94 -2.73
N LYS A 40 13.17 1.83 -3.44
CA LYS A 40 12.99 0.47 -2.90
C LYS A 40 14.05 0.10 -1.87
N ALA A 41 15.19 0.79 -1.88
CA ALA A 41 16.24 0.63 -0.88
C ALA A 41 15.89 1.27 0.48
N PHE A 42 14.72 1.92 0.62
CA PHE A 42 14.31 2.62 1.82
C PHE A 42 12.99 2.08 2.37
N ASP A 43 12.87 2.06 3.69
CA ASP A 43 11.63 1.64 4.36
C ASP A 43 10.43 2.51 3.99
N GLN A 44 9.31 1.85 3.72
CA GLN A 44 8.03 2.50 3.49
C GLN A 44 7.52 3.16 4.77
N GLN A 45 7.44 4.48 4.78
CA GLN A 45 7.16 5.24 6.00
C GLN A 45 5.68 5.23 6.35
N ARG A 46 5.36 4.99 7.64
CA ARG A 46 4.00 5.14 8.20
C ARG A 46 3.59 6.59 8.38
N GLN A 47 4.56 7.46 8.67
CA GLN A 47 4.34 8.87 8.96
C GLN A 47 5.30 9.72 8.15
N THR A 48 4.82 10.88 7.73
CA THR A 48 5.65 11.95 7.16
C THR A 48 6.56 12.54 8.24
N ARG A 49 7.57 13.30 7.82
CA ARG A 49 8.49 14.02 8.74
C ARG A 49 7.77 14.94 9.73
N THR A 50 6.58 15.44 9.39
CA THR A 50 5.76 16.30 10.26
C THR A 50 4.80 15.52 11.15
N GLY A 51 4.86 14.19 11.16
CA GLY A 51 4.05 13.30 12.01
C GLY A 51 2.68 12.93 11.45
N ARG A 52 2.26 13.50 10.31
CA ARG A 52 1.01 13.09 9.64
C ARG A 52 1.15 11.69 9.06
N LEU A 53 0.09 10.88 9.14
CA LEU A 53 0.06 9.55 8.52
C LEU A 53 0.20 9.65 7.00
N THR A 54 1.01 8.76 6.42
CA THR A 54 1.05 8.55 4.96
C THR A 54 -0.17 7.73 4.53
N GLN A 55 -0.34 7.51 3.22
CA GLN A 55 -1.36 6.57 2.74
C GLN A 55 -1.15 5.16 3.31
N ASN A 56 0.11 4.71 3.40
CA ASN A 56 0.45 3.44 4.05
C ASN A 56 0.05 3.45 5.53
N GLY A 57 0.28 4.57 6.22
CA GLY A 57 -0.10 4.73 7.63
C GLY A 57 -1.61 4.72 7.85
N LEU A 58 -2.38 5.37 6.98
CA LEU A 58 -3.85 5.36 7.01
C LEU A 58 -4.39 3.95 6.78
N PHE A 59 -3.88 3.26 5.75
CA PHE A 59 -4.26 1.89 5.44
C PHE A 59 -3.95 0.93 6.59
N PHE A 60 -2.72 0.99 7.10
CA PHE A 60 -2.28 0.19 8.25
C PHE A 60 -3.17 0.43 9.48
N HIS A 61 -3.48 1.69 9.78
CA HIS A 61 -4.32 2.03 10.92
C HIS A 61 -5.74 1.48 10.77
N ALA A 62 -6.37 1.63 9.61
CA ALA A 62 -7.70 1.07 9.35
C ALA A 62 -7.71 -0.46 9.49
N ALA A 63 -6.73 -1.15 8.89
CA ALA A 63 -6.60 -2.60 8.99
C ALA A 63 -6.38 -3.07 10.45
N GLN A 64 -5.52 -2.38 11.21
CA GLN A 64 -5.30 -2.70 12.62
C GLN A 64 -6.54 -2.44 13.49
N ARG A 65 -7.30 -1.38 13.23
CA ARG A 65 -8.53 -1.07 13.97
C ARG A 65 -9.59 -2.15 13.75
N PHE A 66 -9.78 -2.59 12.50
CA PHE A 66 -10.66 -3.73 12.21
C PHE A 66 -10.18 -5.00 12.91
N LYS A 67 -8.89 -5.35 12.80
CA LYS A 67 -8.31 -6.51 13.49
C LYS A 67 -8.49 -6.49 15.01
N GLN A 68 -8.52 -5.30 15.61
CA GLN A 68 -8.74 -5.10 17.05
C GLN A 68 -10.22 -5.03 17.42
N ASN A 69 -11.15 -5.25 16.49
CA ASN A 69 -12.60 -5.09 16.66
C ASN A 69 -13.00 -3.68 17.13
N ARG A 70 -12.26 -2.65 16.67
CA ARG A 70 -12.48 -1.25 17.04
C ARG A 70 -13.15 -0.43 15.94
N GLN A 71 -13.31 -1.00 14.75
CA GLN A 71 -13.93 -0.38 13.59
C GLN A 71 -14.44 -1.48 12.65
N GLU A 72 -15.54 -1.21 11.93
CA GLU A 72 -15.98 -2.03 10.81
C GLU A 72 -14.95 -2.04 9.66
N PRO A 73 -14.96 -3.06 8.79
CA PRO A 73 -14.02 -3.13 7.68
C PRO A 73 -14.29 -2.03 6.66
N GLU A 74 -13.22 -1.41 6.17
CA GLU A 74 -13.31 -0.39 5.13
C GLU A 74 -13.55 -1.04 3.75
N LEU A 75 -14.49 -0.48 2.98
CA LEU A 75 -14.71 -0.90 1.61
C LEU A 75 -13.62 -0.33 0.70
N VAL A 76 -12.87 -1.21 0.04
CA VAL A 76 -11.80 -0.83 -0.88
C VAL A 76 -12.16 -1.21 -2.31
N ARG A 77 -12.00 -0.26 -3.23
CA ARG A 77 -12.06 -0.50 -4.67
C ARG A 77 -10.65 -0.59 -5.23
N VAL A 78 -10.40 -1.66 -5.99
CA VAL A 78 -9.09 -1.99 -6.56
C VAL A 78 -9.24 -2.00 -8.08
N TYR A 79 -8.29 -1.37 -8.76
CA TYR A 79 -8.26 -1.29 -10.21
C TYR A 79 -6.91 -1.77 -10.71
N GLU A 80 -6.93 -2.68 -11.68
CA GLU A 80 -5.73 -3.13 -12.38
C GLU A 80 -5.42 -2.18 -13.55
N LYS A 81 -4.16 -1.75 -13.67
CA LYS A 81 -3.71 -0.94 -14.81
C LYS A 81 -3.52 -1.84 -16.03
N ILE A 82 -4.24 -1.55 -17.14
CA ILE A 82 -4.16 -2.21 -18.48
C ILE A 82 -3.23 -1.49 -19.44
#